data_AF-A0A9D8US96-F1
#
_entry.id   AF-A0A9D8US96-F1
#
_cell.length_a   1.000
_cell.length_b   1.000
_cell.length_c   1.000
_cell.angle_alpha   90.00
_cell.angle_beta   90.00
_cell.angle_gamma   90.00
#
_symmetry.space_group_name_H-M   'P 1'
#
loop_
_entity.id
_entity.type
_entity.pdbx_description
1 polymer ?
#
loop_
_entity_poly.entity_id
_entity_poly.type
_entity_poly.pdbx_seq_one_letter_code
_entity_poly.pdbx_strand_id
1 'polypeptide(L)'
;MMNSPENPFAAKDEDRSDIWTMLVERDIAAFIGQDWALVENDFDSAAFQGLDAAGSDNPDSWKLRFPSLEVYRDEWLRQAAETAATQYAEDVAAAIHRATTLRDIEISATRAVAHKKFDGTIRRADGTVDRLNWQTLYYLTKASGSWRINGFTGYLPNPMGSAQQAGQREAISLPAGADQHVTAGPYSPVLEVAPGKLVVISGQVAVAPDGSVIGETIEEQSRATLDNCRTQLASAGCSLDDVFKVNVYLTDLDLWPRFNAVYAKMMPEPRPVRTAVGTALLPGLIVEIEMWAVKQ
;
A
#
# COMPACT_ATOMS: atom_id res chain seq x y z
N MET A 1 -26.06 -15.66 -1.44
CA MET A 1 -25.58 -15.06 -0.18
C MET A 1 -24.10 -14.76 -0.38
N MET A 2 -23.74 -13.51 -0.66
CA MET A 2 -22.33 -13.10 -0.73
C MET A 2 -21.86 -12.90 0.72
N ASN A 3 -20.75 -13.55 1.09
CA ASN A 3 -20.21 -13.50 2.46
C ASN A 3 -19.92 -12.04 2.86
N SER A 4 -20.57 -11.57 3.91
CA SER A 4 -20.10 -10.40 4.67
C SER A 4 -18.64 -10.66 5.08
N PRO A 5 -17.79 -9.61 5.14
CA PRO A 5 -16.41 -9.76 5.58
C PRO A 5 -16.40 -10.43 6.95
N GLU A 6 -15.74 -11.57 7.04
CA GLU A 6 -15.65 -12.34 8.27
C GLU A 6 -14.78 -11.57 9.27
N ASN A 7 -15.24 -11.45 10.52
CA ASN A 7 -14.50 -10.78 11.57
C ASN A 7 -13.14 -11.48 11.76
N PRO A 8 -12.00 -10.83 11.47
CA PRO A 8 -10.70 -11.48 11.46
C PRO A 8 -10.19 -11.83 12.86
N PHE A 9 -10.90 -11.41 13.91
CA PHE A 9 -10.54 -11.58 15.31
C PHE A 9 -11.43 -12.55 16.09
N ALA A 10 -12.59 -12.96 15.55
CA ALA A 10 -13.69 -13.66 16.27
C ALA A 10 -13.32 -14.97 17.00
N ALA A 11 -12.12 -15.52 16.76
CA ALA A 11 -11.61 -16.71 17.44
C ALA A 11 -10.23 -16.53 18.10
N LYS A 12 -9.67 -15.31 18.07
CA LYS A 12 -8.28 -15.04 18.44
C LYS A 12 -8.13 -13.96 19.51
N ASP A 13 -9.03 -12.98 19.51
CA ASP A 13 -8.91 -11.79 20.34
C ASP A 13 -10.29 -11.19 20.59
N GLU A 14 -10.81 -11.37 21.80
CA GLU A 14 -12.14 -10.91 22.20
C GLU A 14 -12.27 -9.39 22.10
N ASP A 15 -11.26 -8.65 22.58
CA ASP A 15 -11.28 -7.18 22.57
C ASP A 15 -11.29 -6.62 21.15
N ARG A 16 -10.43 -7.12 20.26
CA ARG A 16 -10.40 -6.70 18.86
C ARG A 16 -11.65 -7.15 18.11
N SER A 17 -12.17 -8.32 18.45
CA SER A 17 -13.43 -8.83 17.90
C SER A 17 -14.60 -7.90 18.25
N ASP A 18 -14.72 -7.50 19.51
CA ASP A 18 -15.77 -6.59 19.98
C ASP A 18 -15.68 -5.23 19.29
N ILE A 19 -14.48 -4.66 19.20
CA ILE A 19 -14.25 -3.39 18.49
C ILE A 19 -14.59 -3.52 17.00
N TRP A 20 -14.24 -4.64 16.37
CA TRP A 20 -14.57 -4.87 14.96
C TRP A 20 -16.06 -4.98 14.73
N THR A 21 -16.78 -5.75 15.56
CA THR A 21 -18.23 -5.91 15.46
C THR A 21 -18.94 -4.57 15.67
N MET A 22 -18.45 -3.76 16.60
CA MET A 22 -18.94 -2.39 16.83
C MET A 22 -18.75 -1.48 15.62
N LEU A 23 -17.51 -1.35 15.14
CA LEU A 23 -17.15 -0.37 14.11
C LEU A 23 -17.43 -0.83 12.68
N VAL A 24 -17.73 -2.11 12.44
CA VAL A 24 -17.98 -2.62 11.08
C VAL A 24 -19.39 -3.18 10.99
N GLU A 25 -19.68 -4.28 11.67
CA GLU A 25 -20.94 -5.00 11.50
C GLU A 25 -22.15 -4.18 11.96
N ARG A 26 -22.11 -3.73 13.23
CA ARG A 26 -23.22 -2.99 13.84
C ARG A 26 -23.36 -1.59 13.28
N ASP A 27 -22.26 -0.88 13.06
CA ASP A 27 -22.25 0.45 12.43
C ASP A 27 -22.85 0.42 11.01
N ILE A 28 -22.46 -0.56 10.17
CA ILE A 28 -23.00 -0.67 8.81
C ILE A 28 -24.49 -1.04 8.85
N ALA A 29 -24.88 -1.99 9.69
CA ALA A 29 -26.29 -2.38 9.84
C ALA A 29 -27.16 -1.20 10.30
N ALA A 30 -26.68 -0.45 11.29
CA ALA A 30 -27.33 0.76 11.78
C ALA A 30 -27.45 1.82 10.68
N PHE A 31 -26.37 2.09 9.94
CA PHE A 31 -26.35 3.12 8.89
C PHE A 31 -27.34 2.81 7.77
N ILE A 32 -27.36 1.56 7.31
CA ILE A 32 -28.31 1.11 6.29
C ILE A 32 -29.75 1.14 6.81
N GLY A 33 -29.96 0.79 8.08
CA GLY A 33 -31.27 0.84 8.74
C GLY A 33 -31.73 2.24 9.16
N GLN A 34 -30.87 3.26 9.04
CA GLN A 34 -31.08 4.60 9.64
C GLN A 34 -31.39 4.55 11.14
N ASP A 35 -30.88 3.53 11.84
CA ASP A 35 -31.24 3.24 13.22
C ASP A 35 -30.08 3.56 14.16
N TRP A 36 -30.04 4.81 14.64
CA TRP A 36 -29.03 5.25 15.60
C TRP A 36 -29.09 4.49 16.93
N ALA A 37 -30.25 3.99 17.34
CA ALA A 37 -30.40 3.33 18.64
C ALA A 37 -29.56 2.04 18.74
N LEU A 38 -29.22 1.43 17.59
CA LEU A 38 -28.32 0.27 17.52
C LEU A 38 -26.88 0.61 17.93
N VAL A 39 -26.41 1.84 17.71
CA VAL A 39 -25.03 2.26 17.96
C VAL A 39 -24.89 3.29 19.07
N GLU A 40 -25.99 3.86 19.56
CA GLU A 40 -25.96 4.93 20.58
C GLU A 40 -25.12 4.54 21.82
N ASN A 41 -25.24 3.29 22.28
CA ASN A 41 -24.53 2.78 23.46
C ASN A 41 -23.05 2.43 23.20
N ASP A 42 -22.59 2.50 21.95
CA ASP A 42 -21.20 2.30 21.57
C ASP A 42 -20.36 3.54 21.83
N PHE A 43 -20.98 4.69 22.09
CA PHE A 43 -20.29 5.96 22.31
C PHE A 43 -20.21 6.31 23.80
N ASP A 44 -19.09 6.89 24.20
CA ASP A 44 -18.99 7.62 25.46
C ASP A 44 -19.36 9.08 25.21
N SER A 45 -20.66 9.39 25.32
CA SER A 45 -21.20 10.72 25.04
C SER A 45 -20.48 11.84 25.81
N ALA A 46 -20.09 11.59 27.06
CA ALA A 46 -19.45 12.59 27.90
C ALA A 46 -18.00 12.92 27.46
N ALA A 47 -17.31 11.97 26.85
CA ALA A 47 -15.93 12.12 26.39
C ALA A 47 -15.81 12.40 24.88
N PHE A 48 -16.93 12.33 24.14
CA PHE A 48 -16.93 12.32 22.68
C PHE A 48 -16.43 13.62 22.04
N GLN A 49 -15.53 13.49 21.06
CA GLN A 49 -15.21 14.55 20.11
C GLN A 49 -14.76 13.98 18.75
N GLY A 50 -15.07 14.69 17.65
CA GLY A 50 -14.67 14.29 16.30
C GLY A 50 -13.98 15.41 15.54
N LEU A 51 -12.77 15.13 15.07
CA LEU A 51 -12.05 15.96 14.10
C LEU A 51 -12.42 15.54 12.68
N ASP A 52 -12.69 16.53 11.84
CA ASP A 52 -12.94 16.38 10.40
C ASP A 52 -11.72 16.88 9.63
N ALA A 53 -11.09 15.97 8.89
CA ALA A 53 -9.97 16.29 8.02
C ALA A 53 -10.40 16.83 6.64
N ALA A 54 -11.68 16.69 6.27
CA ALA A 54 -12.23 17.15 5.00
C ALA A 54 -11.42 16.71 3.76
N GLY A 55 -10.85 15.49 3.80
CA GLY A 55 -10.00 14.97 2.72
C GLY A 55 -8.62 15.63 2.61
N SER A 56 -8.17 16.33 3.65
CA SER A 56 -6.85 16.97 3.72
C SER A 56 -5.84 16.12 4.48
N ASP A 57 -4.62 15.98 3.95
CA ASP A 57 -3.49 15.38 4.64
C ASP A 57 -2.72 16.37 5.52
N ASN A 58 -3.07 17.66 5.48
CA ASN A 58 -2.46 18.70 6.31
C ASN A 58 -3.21 18.86 7.65
N PRO A 59 -2.62 18.47 8.80
CA PRO A 59 -3.29 18.55 10.10
C PRO A 59 -3.66 19.96 10.54
N ASP A 60 -2.97 21.00 10.05
CA ASP A 60 -3.31 22.40 10.37
C ASP A 60 -4.69 22.83 9.83
N SER A 61 -5.19 22.11 8.83
CA SER A 61 -6.49 22.38 8.22
C SER A 61 -7.67 21.70 8.92
N TRP A 62 -7.41 20.67 9.74
CA TRP A 62 -8.46 19.87 10.36
C TRP A 62 -9.27 20.68 11.38
N LYS A 63 -10.55 20.36 11.53
CA LYS A 63 -11.47 21.11 12.38
C LYS A 63 -12.20 20.20 13.36
N LEU A 64 -12.42 20.69 14.57
CA LEU A 64 -13.35 20.10 15.54
C LEU A 64 -14.79 20.36 15.07
N ARG A 65 -15.23 19.60 14.07
CA ARG A 65 -16.56 19.73 13.48
C ARG A 65 -17.63 19.04 14.34
N PHE A 66 -17.24 18.04 15.11
CA PHE A 66 -18.14 17.25 15.96
C PHE A 66 -17.75 17.43 17.43
N PRO A 67 -18.06 18.57 18.06
CA PRO A 67 -17.70 18.83 19.46
C PRO A 67 -18.52 18.01 20.47
N SER A 68 -19.60 17.35 20.03
CA SER A 68 -20.42 16.47 20.86
C SER A 68 -21.03 15.34 20.04
N LEU A 69 -21.53 14.31 20.74
CA LEU A 69 -22.13 13.14 20.10
C LEU A 69 -23.42 13.49 19.34
N GLU A 70 -24.20 14.45 19.83
CA GLU A 70 -25.45 14.88 19.19
C GLU A 70 -25.18 15.49 17.81
N VAL A 71 -24.14 16.33 17.69
CA VAL A 71 -23.75 16.93 16.41
C VAL A 71 -23.30 15.85 15.41
N TYR A 72 -22.56 14.85 15.89
CA TYR A 72 -22.16 13.71 15.04
C TYR A 72 -23.34 12.84 14.63
N ARG A 73 -24.25 12.51 15.57
CA ARG A 73 -25.47 11.74 15.31
C ARG A 73 -26.31 12.40 14.22
N ASP A 74 -26.56 13.70 14.34
CA ASP A 74 -27.45 14.39 13.41
C ASP A 74 -26.86 14.40 11.98
N GLU A 75 -25.54 14.56 11.85
CA GLU A 75 -24.83 14.43 10.56
C GLU A 75 -24.83 13.00 10.03
N TRP A 76 -24.61 12.01 10.90
CA TRP A 76 -24.65 10.59 10.54
C TRP A 76 -26.04 10.19 10.02
N LEU A 77 -27.11 10.64 10.69
CA LEU A 77 -28.50 10.39 10.27
C LEU A 77 -28.83 11.10 8.95
N ARG A 78 -28.33 12.32 8.74
CA ARG A 78 -28.45 13.03 7.45
C ARG A 78 -27.82 12.22 6.31
N GLN A 79 -26.60 11.72 6.49
CA GLN A 79 -25.90 10.91 5.49
C GLN A 79 -26.59 9.55 5.25
N ALA A 80 -27.10 8.91 6.31
CA ALA A 80 -27.87 7.66 6.19
C ALA A 80 -29.17 7.87 5.40
N ALA A 81 -29.87 8.99 5.65
CA ALA A 81 -31.07 9.37 4.91
C ALA A 81 -30.77 9.65 3.42
N GLU A 82 -29.69 10.37 3.11
CA GLU A 82 -29.26 10.62 1.73
C GLU A 82 -28.87 9.34 0.99
N THR A 83 -28.19 8.42 1.68
CA THR A 83 -27.83 7.12 1.10
C THR A 83 -29.09 6.33 0.77
N ALA A 84 -30.05 6.24 1.68
CA ALA A 84 -31.29 5.50 1.42
C ALA A 84 -32.18 6.14 0.35
N ALA A 85 -32.10 7.46 0.18
CA ALA A 85 -32.79 8.17 -0.90
C ALA A 85 -32.14 7.95 -2.28
N THR A 86 -30.89 7.46 -2.32
CA THR A 86 -30.15 7.22 -3.57
C THR A 86 -30.51 5.85 -4.17
N GLN A 87 -30.75 5.82 -5.49
CA GLN A 87 -30.99 4.59 -6.21
C GLN A 87 -29.68 3.93 -6.62
N TYR A 88 -29.39 2.76 -6.03
CA TYR A 88 -28.19 1.98 -6.32
C TYR A 88 -28.49 0.79 -7.24
N ALA A 89 -27.49 0.42 -8.06
CA ALA A 89 -27.53 -0.72 -8.96
C ALA A 89 -27.02 -2.02 -8.31
N GLU A 90 -26.66 -1.97 -7.03
CA GLU A 90 -26.18 -3.10 -6.25
C GLU A 90 -26.59 -2.98 -4.77
N ASP A 91 -26.41 -4.06 -4.01
CA ASP A 91 -26.68 -4.07 -2.57
C ASP A 91 -25.69 -3.15 -1.83
N VAL A 92 -26.23 -2.09 -1.24
CA VAL A 92 -25.45 -1.03 -0.59
C VAL A 92 -24.71 -1.56 0.63
N ALA A 93 -25.35 -2.40 1.45
CA ALA A 93 -24.73 -2.97 2.64
C ALA A 93 -23.52 -3.84 2.25
N ALA A 94 -23.70 -4.73 1.28
CA ALA A 94 -22.63 -5.57 0.76
C ALA A 94 -21.50 -4.75 0.12
N ALA A 95 -21.83 -3.63 -0.54
CA ALA A 95 -20.85 -2.74 -1.14
C ALA A 95 -20.02 -1.98 -0.09
N ILE A 96 -20.66 -1.44 0.95
CA ILE A 96 -19.96 -0.79 2.08
C ILE A 96 -19.10 -1.82 2.81
N HIS A 97 -19.62 -3.02 3.09
CA HIS A 97 -18.87 -4.10 3.69
C HIS A 97 -17.62 -4.47 2.89
N ARG A 98 -17.74 -4.63 1.57
CA ARG A 98 -16.61 -4.92 0.68
C ARG A 98 -15.58 -3.79 0.65
N ALA A 99 -16.01 -2.54 0.74
CA ALA A 99 -15.13 -1.38 0.76
C ALA A 99 -14.48 -1.15 2.13
N THR A 100 -14.99 -1.76 3.20
CA THR A 100 -14.53 -1.52 4.57
C THR A 100 -13.43 -2.50 4.98
N THR A 101 -12.33 -1.97 5.50
CA THR A 101 -11.27 -2.76 6.14
C THR A 101 -10.99 -2.22 7.54
N LEU A 102 -10.99 -3.11 8.52
CA LEU A 102 -10.51 -2.84 9.88
C LEU A 102 -9.66 -4.03 10.34
N ARG A 103 -8.33 -3.86 10.30
CA ARG A 103 -7.35 -4.88 10.70
C ARG A 103 -6.37 -4.38 11.75
N ASP A 104 -6.13 -3.08 11.77
CA ASP A 104 -5.18 -2.47 12.68
C ASP A 104 -5.95 -1.86 13.86
N ILE A 105 -5.96 -2.60 14.96
CA ILE A 105 -6.51 -2.15 16.25
C ILE A 105 -5.38 -2.27 17.27
N GLU A 106 -4.89 -1.12 17.71
CA GLU A 106 -3.93 -1.03 18.80
C GLU A 106 -4.70 -1.00 20.12
N ILE A 107 -4.29 -1.83 21.08
CA ILE A 107 -4.89 -1.89 22.41
C ILE A 107 -3.77 -1.79 23.43
N SER A 108 -3.91 -0.86 24.38
CA SER A 108 -3.03 -0.72 25.53
C SER A 108 -3.88 -0.50 26.78
N ALA A 109 -3.94 -1.53 27.62
CA ALA A 109 -4.79 -1.60 28.81
C ALA A 109 -6.26 -1.26 28.47
N THR A 110 -6.77 -0.13 28.94
CA THR A 110 -8.16 0.30 28.74
C THR A 110 -8.33 1.29 27.59
N ARG A 111 -7.32 1.47 26.73
CA ARG A 111 -7.36 2.39 25.58
C ARG A 111 -7.09 1.64 24.28
N ALA A 112 -7.75 2.07 23.22
CA ALA A 112 -7.51 1.55 21.89
C ALA A 112 -7.59 2.63 20.81
N VAL A 113 -6.87 2.38 19.71
CA VAL A 113 -7.00 3.13 18.46
C VAL A 113 -7.32 2.13 17.35
N ALA A 114 -8.42 2.37 16.64
CA ALA A 114 -8.85 1.51 15.52
C ALA A 114 -8.76 2.28 14.20
N HIS A 115 -8.04 1.70 13.23
CA HIS A 115 -7.81 2.30 11.92
C HIS A 115 -8.80 1.72 10.91
N LYS A 116 -9.98 2.36 10.80
CA LYS A 116 -11.01 1.95 9.84
C LYS A 116 -10.75 2.60 8.49
N LYS A 117 -10.69 1.82 7.43
CA LYS A 117 -10.44 2.28 6.06
C LYS A 117 -11.62 1.96 5.17
N PHE A 118 -11.90 2.87 4.24
CA PHE A 118 -12.83 2.67 3.15
C PHE A 118 -12.05 2.81 1.83
N ASP A 119 -12.09 1.76 1.01
CA ASP A 119 -11.59 1.78 -0.36
C ASP A 119 -12.46 0.90 -1.25
N GLY A 120 -13.29 1.55 -2.07
CA GLY A 120 -14.15 0.86 -3.00
C GLY A 120 -15.08 1.81 -3.75
N THR A 121 -16.08 1.22 -4.39
CA THR A 121 -17.11 1.94 -5.12
C THR A 121 -18.48 1.29 -4.92
N ILE A 122 -19.54 2.09 -4.99
CA ILE A 122 -20.93 1.64 -5.07
C ILE A 122 -21.53 2.14 -6.38
N ARG A 123 -22.06 1.25 -7.22
CA ARG A 123 -22.69 1.64 -8.48
C ARG A 123 -24.09 2.20 -8.25
N ARG A 124 -24.37 3.35 -8.84
CA ARG A 124 -25.70 3.96 -8.88
C ARG A 124 -26.52 3.45 -10.06
N ALA A 125 -27.84 3.56 -9.97
CA ALA A 125 -28.78 3.11 -11.01
C ALA A 125 -28.63 3.90 -12.32
N ASP A 126 -28.14 5.14 -12.25
CA ASP A 126 -27.89 6.00 -13.42
C ASP A 126 -26.55 5.70 -14.14
N GLY A 127 -25.79 4.71 -13.67
CA GLY A 127 -24.51 4.31 -14.24
C GLY A 127 -23.30 5.05 -13.64
N THR A 128 -23.50 6.04 -12.77
CA THR A 128 -22.41 6.69 -12.03
C THR A 128 -21.95 5.84 -10.84
N VAL A 129 -20.83 6.22 -10.20
CA VAL A 129 -20.26 5.50 -9.06
C VAL A 129 -20.00 6.44 -7.88
N ASP A 130 -20.39 6.00 -6.69
CA ASP A 130 -19.93 6.60 -5.44
C ASP A 130 -18.58 5.99 -5.06
N ARG A 131 -17.54 6.83 -4.97
CA ARG A 131 -16.21 6.42 -4.54
C ARG A 131 -16.12 6.52 -3.02
N LEU A 132 -15.88 5.39 -2.36
CA LEU A 132 -15.51 5.36 -0.95
C LEU A 132 -13.97 5.30 -0.88
N ASN A 133 -13.33 6.41 -0.55
CA ASN A 133 -11.87 6.47 -0.42
C ASN A 133 -11.47 7.45 0.70
N TRP A 134 -11.46 6.94 1.92
CA TRP A 134 -11.02 7.69 3.10
C TRP A 134 -10.67 6.73 4.23
N GLN A 135 -10.14 7.26 5.32
CA GLN A 135 -9.91 6.51 6.54
C GLN A 135 -10.30 7.32 7.79
N THR A 136 -10.48 6.61 8.89
CA THR A 136 -10.83 7.17 10.20
C THR A 136 -10.01 6.48 11.27
N LEU A 137 -9.44 7.28 12.17
CA LEU A 137 -8.85 6.82 13.42
C LEU A 137 -9.91 6.97 14.51
N TYR A 138 -10.42 5.85 15.03
CA TYR A 138 -11.33 5.85 16.18
C TYR A 138 -10.53 5.72 17.48
N TYR A 139 -10.88 6.54 18.47
CA TYR A 139 -10.33 6.51 19.81
C TYR A 139 -11.33 5.82 20.74
N LEU A 140 -10.88 4.82 21.47
CA LEU A 140 -11.75 3.99 22.30
C LEU A 140 -11.22 3.82 23.71
N THR A 141 -12.16 3.66 24.65
CA THR A 141 -11.89 3.34 26.05
C THR A 141 -12.73 2.17 26.49
N LYS A 142 -12.13 1.25 27.27
CA LYS A 142 -12.85 0.14 27.90
C LYS A 142 -13.26 0.53 29.31
N ALA A 143 -14.56 0.49 29.58
CA ALA A 143 -15.14 0.74 30.90
C ALA A 143 -16.17 -0.34 31.24
N SER A 144 -16.14 -0.86 32.47
CA SER A 144 -17.06 -1.92 32.93
C SER A 144 -17.12 -3.15 32.02
N GLY A 145 -16.01 -3.48 31.37
CA GLY A 145 -15.90 -4.65 30.47
C GLY A 145 -16.26 -4.37 29.00
N SER A 146 -16.77 -3.18 28.65
CA SER A 146 -17.18 -2.86 27.28
C SER A 146 -16.38 -1.72 26.68
N TRP A 147 -16.03 -1.83 25.40
CA TRP A 147 -15.41 -0.76 24.62
C TRP A 147 -16.43 0.29 24.24
N ARG A 148 -16.02 1.55 24.30
CA ARG A 148 -16.79 2.70 23.82
C ARG A 148 -15.92 3.65 23.01
N ILE A 149 -16.51 4.26 22.01
CA ILE A 149 -15.92 5.29 21.16
C ILE A 149 -15.97 6.63 21.93
N ASN A 150 -14.80 7.19 22.23
CA ASN A 150 -14.68 8.52 22.83
C ASN A 150 -14.29 9.58 21.80
N GLY A 151 -14.13 9.21 20.53
CA GLY A 151 -13.94 10.18 19.46
C GLY A 151 -13.31 9.59 18.22
N PHE A 152 -13.05 10.46 17.25
CA PHE A 152 -12.33 10.10 16.04
C PHE A 152 -11.58 11.27 15.40
N THR A 153 -10.61 10.94 14.54
CA THR A 153 -10.15 11.80 13.45
C THR A 153 -10.52 11.14 12.13
N GLY A 154 -11.46 11.74 11.42
CA GLY A 154 -12.17 11.11 10.31
C GLY A 154 -12.08 11.92 9.02
N TYR A 155 -12.60 11.33 7.94
CA TYR A 155 -12.54 11.90 6.59
C TYR A 155 -11.10 12.18 6.15
N LEU A 156 -10.15 11.38 6.63
CA LEU A 156 -8.75 11.45 6.24
C LEU A 156 -8.57 10.87 4.84
N PRO A 157 -7.69 11.44 3.99
CA PRO A 157 -7.27 10.80 2.75
C PRO A 157 -6.82 9.35 2.94
N ASN A 158 -7.10 8.48 1.97
CA ASN A 158 -6.60 7.10 1.98
C ASN A 158 -5.90 6.78 0.64
N PRO A 159 -4.55 6.85 0.56
CA PRO A 159 -3.60 6.93 1.68
C PRO A 159 -3.36 8.35 2.23
N MET A 160 -3.04 8.42 3.53
CA MET A 160 -2.55 9.63 4.22
C MET A 160 -1.12 9.96 3.81
N GLY A 161 -0.77 11.25 3.75
CA GLY A 161 0.59 11.71 3.43
C GLY A 161 0.95 11.63 1.94
N SER A 162 -0.06 11.53 1.05
CA SER A 162 0.13 11.56 -0.40
C SER A 162 0.04 12.99 -0.93
N ALA A 163 1.06 13.79 -0.64
CA ALA A 163 1.20 15.10 -1.26
C ALA A 163 1.43 14.95 -2.78
N GLN A 164 0.34 15.13 -3.54
CA GLN A 164 0.20 15.36 -4.98
C GLN A 164 0.10 14.15 -5.95
N GLN A 165 -1.14 14.02 -6.46
CA GLN A 165 -1.53 13.67 -7.84
C GLN A 165 -1.23 12.25 -8.36
N ALA A 166 -2.27 11.42 -8.37
CA ALA A 166 -2.43 10.18 -9.14
C ALA A 166 -2.52 10.42 -10.66
N GLY A 167 -1.58 11.19 -11.20
CA GLY A 167 -1.35 11.38 -12.63
C GLY A 167 0.15 11.38 -12.88
N GLN A 168 0.68 10.22 -13.30
CA GLN A 168 2.04 10.05 -13.84
C GLN A 168 3.18 10.60 -12.95
N ARG A 169 3.48 9.94 -11.82
CA ARG A 169 4.86 9.97 -11.30
C ARG A 169 5.48 8.60 -11.55
N GLU A 170 6.56 8.59 -12.31
CA GLU A 170 7.42 7.41 -12.45
C GLU A 170 7.88 6.99 -11.04
N ALA A 171 7.75 5.71 -10.70
CA ALA A 171 8.17 5.16 -9.40
C ALA A 171 9.66 5.45 -9.10
N ILE A 172 10.42 5.67 -10.16
CA ILE A 172 11.85 5.93 -10.20
C ILE A 172 12.04 7.13 -11.10
N SER A 173 12.77 8.15 -10.63
CA SER A 173 13.09 9.32 -11.43
C SER A 173 14.54 9.75 -11.27
N LEU A 174 15.10 10.35 -12.32
CA LEU A 174 16.42 10.97 -12.29
C LEU A 174 16.28 12.44 -11.86
N PRO A 175 16.86 12.86 -10.71
CA PRO A 175 16.79 14.25 -10.25
C PRO A 175 17.34 15.23 -11.29
N ALA A 176 16.70 16.40 -11.39
CA ALA A 176 17.16 17.46 -12.27
C ALA A 176 18.59 17.91 -11.92
N GLY A 177 19.47 18.00 -12.92
CA GLY A 177 20.87 18.37 -12.74
C GLY A 177 21.78 17.21 -12.30
N ALA A 178 21.24 16.00 -12.17
CA ALA A 178 22.07 14.80 -12.05
C ALA A 178 22.89 14.59 -13.33
N ASP A 179 24.20 14.42 -13.18
CA ASP A 179 25.13 14.21 -14.29
C ASP A 179 26.21 13.20 -13.86
N GLN A 180 26.93 12.64 -14.82
CA GLN A 180 27.92 11.61 -14.61
C GLN A 180 29.15 11.82 -15.51
N HIS A 181 30.31 11.36 -15.04
CA HIS A 181 31.54 11.43 -15.83
C HIS A 181 31.44 10.64 -17.16
N VAL A 182 32.11 11.13 -18.20
CA VAL A 182 32.04 10.60 -19.58
C VAL A 182 32.51 9.14 -19.75
N THR A 183 33.23 8.60 -18.76
CA THR A 183 33.70 7.21 -18.75
C THR A 183 32.78 6.26 -17.98
N ALA A 184 31.64 6.72 -17.50
CA ALA A 184 30.71 5.89 -16.76
C ALA A 184 30.06 4.82 -17.64
N GLY A 185 29.78 3.68 -17.02
CA GLY A 185 28.94 2.65 -17.62
C GLY A 185 27.47 3.08 -17.73
N PRO A 186 26.62 2.23 -18.32
CA PRO A 186 25.19 2.50 -18.50
C PRO A 186 24.43 2.39 -17.17
N TYR A 187 24.47 3.42 -16.33
CA TYR A 187 23.73 3.53 -15.06
C TYR A 187 23.47 4.99 -14.71
N SER A 188 22.44 5.25 -13.89
CA SER A 188 22.17 6.60 -13.39
C SER A 188 23.08 6.97 -12.20
N PRO A 189 23.57 8.22 -12.10
CA PRO A 189 24.39 8.67 -10.96
C PRO A 189 23.62 8.71 -9.64
N VAL A 190 22.32 8.98 -9.71
CA VAL A 190 21.38 9.05 -8.59
C VAL A 190 19.98 8.79 -9.10
N LEU A 191 19.10 8.22 -8.27
CA LEU A 191 17.68 8.07 -8.54
C LEU A 191 16.89 8.44 -7.29
N GLU A 192 15.78 9.15 -7.48
CA GLU A 192 14.73 9.28 -6.47
C GLU A 192 13.72 8.15 -6.66
N VAL A 193 13.40 7.46 -5.56
CA VAL A 193 12.48 6.31 -5.57
C VAL A 193 11.29 6.67 -4.70
N ALA A 194 10.10 6.65 -5.29
CA ALA A 194 8.85 6.88 -4.57
C ALA A 194 8.61 5.77 -3.53
N PRO A 195 7.91 6.07 -2.42
CA PRO A 195 7.52 5.05 -1.45
C PRO A 195 6.75 3.90 -2.13
N GLY A 196 7.09 2.67 -1.75
CA GLY A 196 6.46 1.45 -2.27
C GLY A 196 6.96 0.21 -1.52
N LYS A 197 6.51 -0.97 -1.94
CA LYS A 197 7.00 -2.23 -1.34
C LYS A 197 8.37 -2.56 -1.92
N LEU A 198 9.37 -2.64 -1.04
CA LEU A 198 10.72 -3.07 -1.43
C LEU A 198 10.71 -4.55 -1.84
N VAL A 199 11.28 -4.84 -3.01
CA VAL A 199 11.52 -6.19 -3.53
C VAL A 199 13.03 -6.32 -3.73
N VAL A 200 13.63 -7.34 -3.12
CA VAL A 200 15.05 -7.64 -3.25
C VAL A 200 15.21 -9.07 -3.75
N ILE A 201 16.06 -9.27 -4.76
CA ILE A 201 16.38 -10.60 -5.26
C ILE A 201 17.82 -10.94 -4.88
N SER A 202 18.05 -12.20 -4.50
CA SER A 202 19.40 -12.72 -4.29
C SER A 202 20.22 -12.66 -5.58
N GLY A 203 21.55 -12.75 -5.45
CA GLY A 203 22.46 -12.89 -6.59
C GLY A 203 21.99 -13.96 -7.57
N GLN A 204 21.74 -13.55 -8.80
CA GLN A 204 21.43 -14.42 -9.91
C GLN A 204 22.69 -14.62 -10.75
N VAL A 205 22.78 -15.81 -11.33
CA VAL A 205 23.89 -16.23 -12.19
C VAL A 205 23.33 -16.95 -13.41
N ALA A 206 24.19 -17.25 -14.38
CA ALA A 206 23.84 -17.94 -15.62
C ALA A 206 23.67 -19.45 -15.40
N VAL A 207 22.74 -19.83 -14.52
CA VAL A 207 22.45 -21.22 -14.18
C VAL A 207 20.97 -21.50 -14.46
N ALA A 208 20.71 -22.60 -15.17
CA ALA A 208 19.36 -23.08 -15.45
C ALA A 208 18.74 -23.77 -14.21
N PRO A 209 17.41 -23.97 -14.16
CA PRO A 209 16.76 -24.66 -13.04
C PRO A 209 17.26 -26.08 -12.76
N ASP A 210 17.87 -26.74 -13.75
CA ASP A 210 18.49 -28.06 -13.60
C ASP A 210 19.93 -28.02 -13.05
N GLY A 211 20.46 -26.83 -12.79
CA GLY A 211 21.81 -26.60 -12.28
C GLY A 211 22.90 -26.49 -13.35
N SER A 212 22.57 -26.59 -14.65
CA SER A 212 23.54 -26.41 -15.73
C SER A 212 23.92 -24.94 -15.93
N VAL A 213 25.19 -24.68 -16.22
CA VAL A 213 25.66 -23.33 -16.57
C VAL A 213 25.28 -23.02 -18.01
N ILE A 214 24.72 -21.83 -18.24
CA ILE A 214 24.25 -21.36 -19.54
C ILE A 214 25.31 -20.45 -20.17
N GLY A 215 25.92 -20.90 -21.26
CA GLY A 215 26.86 -20.09 -22.05
C GLY A 215 28.29 -20.08 -21.51
N GLU A 216 29.22 -19.82 -22.41
CA GLU A 216 30.67 -19.83 -22.12
C GLU A 216 31.29 -18.43 -22.22
N THR A 217 30.55 -17.49 -22.82
CA THR A 217 30.99 -16.11 -23.01
C THR A 217 30.33 -15.15 -22.02
N ILE A 218 30.96 -14.00 -21.76
CA ILE A 218 30.37 -12.95 -20.93
C ILE A 218 29.02 -12.50 -21.49
N GLU A 219 28.82 -12.43 -22.81
CA GLU A 219 27.56 -11.98 -23.41
C GLU A 219 26.41 -12.94 -23.15
N GLU A 220 26.66 -14.25 -23.31
CA GLU A 220 25.68 -15.30 -23.06
C GLU A 220 25.32 -15.36 -21.59
N GLN A 221 26.32 -15.37 -20.71
CA GLN A 221 26.08 -15.41 -19.27
C GLN A 221 25.40 -14.14 -18.77
N SER A 222 25.76 -12.96 -19.29
CA SER A 222 25.08 -11.71 -18.92
C SER A 222 23.59 -11.74 -19.27
N ARG A 223 23.23 -12.27 -20.45
CA ARG A 223 21.84 -12.38 -20.89
C ARG A 223 21.08 -13.37 -20.00
N ALA A 224 21.63 -14.55 -19.79
CA ALA A 224 21.03 -15.58 -18.96
C ALA A 224 20.83 -15.10 -17.50
N THR A 225 21.84 -14.44 -16.92
CA THR A 225 21.75 -13.86 -15.58
C THR A 225 20.64 -12.80 -15.49
N LEU A 226 20.56 -11.87 -16.46
CA LEU A 226 19.50 -10.85 -16.49
C LEU A 226 18.10 -11.43 -16.71
N ASP A 227 17.97 -12.49 -17.51
CA ASP A 227 16.71 -13.22 -17.68
C ASP A 227 16.28 -13.95 -16.40
N ASN A 228 17.24 -14.51 -15.66
CA ASN A 228 16.99 -15.07 -14.33
C ASN A 228 16.51 -13.98 -13.35
N CYS A 229 17.15 -12.80 -13.34
CA CYS A 229 16.67 -11.65 -12.56
C CYS A 229 15.23 -11.28 -12.91
N ARG A 230 14.91 -11.16 -14.19
CA ARG A 230 13.55 -10.84 -14.68
C ARG A 230 12.53 -11.88 -14.20
N THR A 231 12.90 -13.16 -14.21
CA THR A 231 12.04 -14.25 -13.73
C THR A 231 11.75 -14.12 -12.24
N GLN A 232 12.75 -13.81 -11.41
CA GLN A 232 12.54 -13.61 -9.96
C GLN A 232 11.70 -12.37 -9.67
N LEU A 233 11.97 -11.25 -10.36
CA LEU A 233 11.17 -10.03 -10.24
C LEU A 233 9.70 -10.28 -10.60
N ALA A 234 9.44 -11.03 -11.69
CA ALA A 234 8.10 -11.38 -12.12
C ALA A 234 7.32 -12.18 -11.07
N SER A 235 8.00 -13.04 -10.29
CA SER A 235 7.38 -13.78 -9.18
C SER A 235 6.84 -12.87 -8.07
N ALA A 236 7.42 -11.68 -7.91
CA ALA A 236 6.96 -10.64 -6.99
C ALA A 236 5.95 -9.66 -7.65
N GLY A 237 5.66 -9.83 -8.95
CA GLY A 237 4.86 -8.90 -9.74
C GLY A 237 5.60 -7.62 -10.11
N CYS A 238 6.93 -7.69 -10.26
CA CYS A 238 7.78 -6.61 -10.75
C CYS A 238 8.38 -6.96 -12.12
N SER A 239 8.95 -5.95 -12.76
CA SER A 239 9.67 -5.99 -14.02
C SER A 239 11.04 -5.29 -13.87
N LEU A 240 11.80 -5.17 -14.97
CA LEU A 240 13.05 -4.39 -14.95
C LEU A 240 12.78 -2.88 -14.82
N ASP A 241 11.58 -2.39 -15.17
CA ASP A 241 11.18 -0.99 -15.02
C ASP A 241 11.03 -0.58 -13.54
N ASP A 242 10.89 -1.57 -12.65
CA ASP A 242 10.76 -1.37 -11.22
C ASP A 242 12.11 -1.38 -10.48
N VAL A 243 13.21 -1.70 -11.18
CA VAL A 243 14.54 -1.85 -10.57
C VAL A 243 15.21 -0.49 -10.43
N PHE A 244 15.58 -0.13 -9.20
CA PHE A 244 16.30 1.14 -8.93
C PHE A 244 17.76 0.94 -8.55
N LYS A 245 18.17 -0.24 -8.07
CA LYS A 245 19.57 -0.55 -7.71
C LYS A 245 20.00 -1.90 -8.25
N VAL A 246 21.22 -1.93 -8.79
CA VAL A 246 21.88 -3.15 -9.24
C VAL A 246 23.29 -3.24 -8.64
N ASN A 247 23.68 -4.41 -8.15
CA ASN A 247 25.08 -4.75 -7.90
C ASN A 247 25.51 -5.84 -8.89
N VAL A 248 26.66 -5.64 -9.52
CA VAL A 248 27.24 -6.58 -10.48
C VAL A 248 28.60 -7.04 -10.00
N TYR A 249 28.82 -8.34 -10.02
CA TYR A 249 30.06 -8.97 -9.65
C TYR A 249 30.63 -9.65 -10.89
N LEU A 250 31.82 -9.24 -11.32
CA LEU A 250 32.52 -9.81 -12.48
C LEU A 250 33.76 -10.55 -12.01
N THR A 251 34.09 -11.67 -12.65
CA THR A 251 35.37 -12.36 -12.40
C THR A 251 36.58 -11.58 -12.91
N ASP A 252 36.38 -10.80 -13.97
CA ASP A 252 37.39 -9.95 -14.59
C ASP A 252 36.76 -8.64 -15.05
N LEU A 253 37.31 -7.51 -14.59
CA LEU A 253 36.82 -6.17 -14.95
C LEU A 253 37.18 -5.78 -16.38
N ASP A 254 38.12 -6.46 -17.05
CA ASP A 254 38.39 -6.25 -18.48
C ASP A 254 37.20 -6.67 -19.37
N LEU A 255 36.28 -7.49 -18.83
CA LEU A 255 35.04 -7.88 -19.49
C LEU A 255 33.94 -6.81 -19.42
N TRP A 256 34.14 -5.75 -18.65
CA TRP A 256 33.18 -4.68 -18.40
C TRP A 256 32.57 -4.06 -19.66
N PRO A 257 33.34 -3.72 -20.72
CA PRO A 257 32.75 -3.12 -21.93
C PRO A 257 31.76 -4.07 -22.62
N ARG A 258 32.07 -5.38 -22.63
CA ARG A 258 31.23 -6.41 -23.25
C ARG A 258 29.96 -6.66 -22.43
N PHE A 259 30.09 -6.74 -21.11
CA PHE A 259 28.95 -6.80 -20.19
C PHE A 259 28.00 -5.59 -20.40
N ASN A 260 28.55 -4.38 -20.44
CA ASN A 260 27.75 -3.17 -20.61
C ASN A 260 26.97 -3.12 -21.92
N ALA A 261 27.54 -3.67 -23.00
CA ALA A 261 26.85 -3.73 -24.29
C ALA A 261 25.58 -4.61 -24.24
N VAL A 262 25.56 -5.65 -23.38
CA VAL A 262 24.37 -6.46 -23.13
C VAL A 262 23.42 -5.73 -22.16
N TYR A 263 23.95 -5.25 -21.04
CA TYR A 263 23.18 -4.58 -20.00
C TYR A 263 22.39 -3.37 -20.54
N ALA A 264 23.03 -2.50 -21.33
CA ALA A 264 22.41 -1.30 -21.89
C ALA A 264 21.22 -1.59 -22.82
N LYS A 265 21.17 -2.79 -23.42
CA LYS A 265 20.06 -3.22 -24.30
C LYS A 265 18.87 -3.79 -23.53
N MET A 266 19.09 -4.27 -22.32
CA MET A 266 18.07 -4.95 -21.52
C MET A 266 17.48 -4.06 -20.43
N MET A 267 18.25 -3.09 -19.92
CA MET A 267 17.79 -2.21 -18.85
C MET A 267 17.07 -0.97 -19.40
N PRO A 268 15.88 -0.65 -18.86
CA PRO A 268 15.11 0.52 -19.25
C PRO A 268 15.76 1.83 -18.77
N GLU A 269 15.30 2.96 -19.31
CA GLU A 269 15.63 4.29 -18.81
C GLU A 269 14.53 4.77 -17.84
N PRO A 270 14.86 5.55 -16.79
CA PRO A 270 16.22 5.84 -16.36
C PRO A 270 16.90 4.58 -15.81
N ARG A 271 18.12 4.27 -16.27
CA ARG A 271 18.81 3.05 -15.83
C ARG A 271 19.01 3.02 -14.31
N PRO A 272 18.95 1.86 -13.65
CA PRO A 272 19.18 1.75 -12.21
C PRO A 272 20.51 2.38 -11.77
N VAL A 273 20.59 2.86 -10.52
CA VAL A 273 21.91 3.13 -9.91
C VAL A 273 22.67 1.81 -9.81
N ARG A 274 23.97 1.83 -10.09
CA ARG A 274 24.74 0.59 -10.22
C ARG A 274 26.10 0.67 -9.55
N THR A 275 26.46 -0.40 -8.87
CA THR A 275 27.83 -0.65 -8.41
C THR A 275 28.31 -1.93 -9.05
N ALA A 276 29.57 -1.97 -9.43
CA ALA A 276 30.12 -3.17 -10.02
C ALA A 276 31.61 -3.32 -9.70
N VAL A 277 31.99 -4.54 -9.34
CA VAL A 277 33.31 -4.86 -8.76
C VAL A 277 33.85 -6.17 -9.31
N GLY A 278 35.17 -6.32 -9.27
CA GLY A 278 35.85 -7.58 -9.57
C GLY A 278 35.92 -8.49 -8.34
N THR A 279 35.55 -9.76 -8.45
CA THR A 279 35.61 -10.75 -7.37
C THR A 279 35.66 -12.18 -7.91
N ALA A 280 36.14 -13.13 -7.10
CA ALA A 280 35.98 -14.55 -7.42
C ALA A 280 34.50 -14.96 -7.35
N LEU A 281 34.05 -15.75 -8.33
CA LEU A 281 32.73 -16.39 -8.37
C LEU A 281 32.89 -17.92 -8.36
N LEU A 282 31.78 -18.65 -8.27
CA LEU A 282 31.81 -20.12 -8.38
C LEU A 282 32.35 -20.56 -9.76
N PRO A 283 33.01 -21.73 -9.84
CA PRO A 283 33.59 -22.22 -11.09
C PRO A 283 32.59 -22.25 -12.25
N GLY A 284 33.02 -21.75 -13.41
CA GLY A 284 32.19 -21.67 -14.62
C GLY A 284 31.32 -20.41 -14.72
N LEU A 285 31.23 -19.59 -13.67
CA LEU A 285 30.46 -18.34 -13.68
C LEU A 285 31.36 -17.13 -13.89
N ILE A 286 30.93 -16.22 -14.76
CA ILE A 286 31.66 -15.01 -15.14
C ILE A 286 31.02 -13.76 -14.52
N VAL A 287 29.69 -13.78 -14.34
CA VAL A 287 28.91 -12.64 -13.83
C VAL A 287 27.82 -13.08 -12.87
N GLU A 288 27.68 -12.34 -11.76
CA GLU A 288 26.57 -12.44 -10.81
C GLU A 288 25.91 -11.06 -10.62
N ILE A 289 24.58 -11.04 -10.54
CA ILE A 289 23.80 -9.79 -10.44
C ILE A 289 22.73 -9.92 -9.36
N GLU A 290 22.68 -8.97 -8.43
CA GLU A 290 21.53 -8.76 -7.54
C GLU A 290 20.84 -7.43 -7.83
N MET A 291 19.55 -7.36 -7.52
CA MET A 291 18.72 -6.19 -7.82
C MET A 291 17.78 -5.85 -6.67
N TRP A 292 17.55 -4.55 -6.52
CA TRP A 292 16.53 -4.00 -5.64
C TRP A 292 15.52 -3.24 -6.51
N ALA A 293 14.26 -3.53 -6.29
CA ALA A 293 13.12 -2.98 -7.00
C ALA A 293 12.08 -2.42 -6.04
N VAL A 294 11.27 -1.49 -6.52
CA VAL A 294 10.12 -0.95 -5.79
C VAL A 294 8.84 -1.37 -6.49
N LYS A 295 7.94 -2.02 -5.76
CA LYS A 295 6.60 -2.33 -6.24
C LYS A 295 5.63 -1.23 -5.79
N GLN A 296 4.98 -0.60 -6.76
CA GLN A 296 3.85 0.31 -6.54
C GLN A 296 2.62 -0.46 -6.05
#